data_AF-A0A179B1Q5-F1
#
_entry.id   AF-A0A179B1Q5-F1
#
_cell.length_a   1.000
_cell.length_b   1.000
_cell.length_c   1.000
_cell.angle_alpha   90.00
_cell.angle_beta   90.00
_cell.angle_gamma   90.00
#
_symmetry.space_group_name_H-M   'P 1'
#
loop_
_entity.id
_entity.type
_entity.pdbx_description
1 polymer ?
#
loop_
_entity_poly.entity_id
_entity_poly.type
_entity_poly.pdbx_seq_one_letter_code
_entity_poly.pdbx_strand_id
1 'polypeptide(L)'
;MNDMYMVPNAVRHAGTEVTEIASRIRITSSEDEVRASNDQLAGTNLDAAAERAANALVKARTTFSKRLDSHSEALVHAANATESQDQNSGRSFFRP
;
A
#
# COMPACT_ATOMS: atom_id res chain seq x y z
N MET A 1 -10.61 -11.34 -29.01
CA MET A 1 -10.58 -10.82 -27.63
C MET A 1 -9.36 -11.46 -26.98
N ASN A 2 -8.34 -10.68 -26.61
CA ASN A 2 -7.27 -11.21 -25.76
C ASN A 2 -7.86 -11.29 -24.37
N ASP A 3 -8.30 -12.48 -23.96
CA ASP A 3 -8.56 -12.75 -22.56
C ASP A 3 -7.22 -12.57 -21.85
N MET A 4 -7.10 -11.43 -21.16
CA MET A 4 -5.94 -11.12 -20.34
C MET A 4 -6.05 -12.04 -19.12
N TYR A 5 -5.62 -13.30 -19.29
CA TYR A 5 -5.62 -14.29 -18.22
C TYR A 5 -4.82 -13.73 -17.05
N MET A 6 -5.55 -13.39 -15.99
CA MET A 6 -4.99 -12.94 -14.75
C MET A 6 -4.30 -14.14 -14.11
N VAL A 7 -2.96 -14.17 -14.11
CA VAL A 7 -2.19 -15.23 -13.46
C VAL A 7 -2.26 -15.03 -11.94
N PRO A 8 -3.00 -15.85 -11.18
CA PRO A 8 -3.31 -15.54 -9.76
C PRO A 8 -2.06 -15.43 -8.88
N ASN A 9 -1.03 -16.22 -9.17
CA ASN A 9 0.26 -16.14 -8.49
C ASN A 9 0.98 -14.80 -8.72
N ALA A 10 0.94 -14.25 -9.94
CA ALA A 10 1.55 -12.96 -10.24
C ALA A 10 0.83 -11.83 -9.52
N VAL A 11 -0.50 -11.91 -9.41
CA VAL A 11 -1.30 -10.90 -8.69
C VAL A 11 -1.07 -10.98 -7.18
N ARG A 12 -0.99 -12.17 -6.59
CA ARG A 12 -0.60 -12.32 -5.18
C ARG A 12 0.79 -11.77 -4.91
N HIS A 13 1.74 -12.00 -5.81
CA HIS A 13 3.08 -11.44 -5.70
C HIS A 13 3.06 -9.91 -5.71
N ALA A 14 2.30 -9.30 -6.63
CA ALA A 14 2.10 -7.85 -6.66
C ALA A 14 1.48 -7.32 -5.35
N GLY A 15 0.56 -8.05 -4.73
CA GLY A 15 0.03 -7.71 -3.40
C GLY A 15 1.13 -7.65 -2.33
N THR A 16 2.01 -8.65 -2.29
CA THR A 16 3.17 -8.67 -1.37
C THR A 16 4.11 -7.49 -1.61
N GLU A 17 4.45 -7.18 -2.87
CA GLU A 17 5.29 -6.03 -3.22
C GLU A 17 4.66 -4.70 -2.75
N VAL A 18 3.35 -4.55 -2.92
CA VAL A 18 2.61 -3.36 -2.44
C VAL A 18 2.69 -3.25 -0.91
N THR A 19 2.57 -4.35 -0.18
CA THR A 19 2.74 -4.39 1.29
C THR A 19 4.16 -4.01 1.72
N GLU A 20 5.18 -4.46 0.98
CA GLU A 20 6.58 -4.09 1.20
C GLU A 20 6.77 -2.57 1.02
N ILE A 21 6.23 -1.99 -0.05
CA ILE A 21 6.30 -0.55 -0.31
C ILE A 21 5.61 0.24 0.81
N ALA A 22 4.43 -0.20 1.26
CA ALA A 22 3.71 0.42 2.37
C ALA A 22 4.57 0.44 3.65
N SER A 23 5.26 -0.67 3.92
CA SER A 23 6.16 -0.81 5.07
C SER A 23 7.37 0.12 4.97
N ARG A 24 7.98 0.23 3.78
CA ARG A 24 9.09 1.17 3.52
C ARG A 24 8.67 2.62 3.73
N ILE A 25 7.47 3.00 3.30
CA ILE A 25 6.92 4.35 3.53
C ILE A 25 6.75 4.64 5.02
N ARG A 26 6.28 3.66 5.82
CA ARG A 26 6.11 3.84 7.27
C ARG A 26 7.42 4.13 7.99
N ILE A 27 8.53 3.56 7.53
CA ILE A 27 9.86 3.72 8.16
C ILE A 27 10.69 4.85 7.55
N THR A 28 10.22 5.49 6.47
CA THR A 28 10.98 6.57 5.82
C THR A 28 10.95 7.82 6.70
N SER A 29 12.10 8.16 7.30
CA SER A 29 12.31 9.26 8.26
C SER A 29 11.31 9.23 9.41
N SER A 30 11.78 8.84 10.60
CA SER A 30 10.89 8.76 11.74
C SER A 30 10.29 10.15 12.02
N GLU A 31 9.05 10.16 12.49
CA GLU A 31 8.38 11.41 12.85
C GLU A 31 9.19 12.20 13.90
N ASP A 32 9.89 11.47 14.78
CA ASP A 32 10.80 12.03 15.78
C ASP A 32 12.04 12.67 15.13
N GLU A 33 12.64 12.06 14.10
CA GLU A 33 13.77 12.65 13.37
C GLU A 33 13.37 13.95 12.67
N VAL A 34 12.17 13.99 12.08
CA VAL A 34 11.64 15.18 11.40
C VAL A 34 11.38 16.29 12.41
N ARG A 35 10.80 15.99 13.58
CA ARG A 35 10.58 17.00 14.62
C ARG A 35 11.86 17.43 15.32
N ALA A 36 12.79 16.52 15.57
CA ALA A 36 14.11 16.86 16.10
C ALA A 36 14.88 17.81 15.16
N SER A 37 14.71 17.66 13.83
CA SER A 37 15.26 18.62 12.87
C SER A 37 14.60 20.00 12.98
N ASN A 38 13.31 20.07 13.35
CA ASN A 38 12.58 21.32 13.52
C ASN A 38 12.99 22.06 14.80
N ASP A 39 13.50 21.38 15.82
CA ASP A 39 13.97 22.01 17.07
C ASP A 39 15.07 23.07 16.81
N GLN A 40 15.83 22.93 15.71
CA GLN A 40 16.82 23.93 15.27
C GLN A 40 16.17 25.26 14.81
N LEU A 41 14.88 25.24 14.51
CA LEU A 41 14.08 26.38 14.07
C LEU A 41 13.21 26.95 15.20
N ALA A 42 13.24 26.35 16.40
CA ALA A 42 12.46 26.79 17.54
C ALA A 42 12.75 28.26 17.88
N GLY A 43 11.69 29.05 18.07
CA GLY A 43 11.81 30.49 18.37
C GLY A 43 12.17 31.38 17.16
N THR A 44 12.34 30.80 15.96
CA THR A 44 12.40 31.55 14.71
C THR A 44 10.99 31.80 14.16
N ASN A 45 10.88 32.68 13.16
CA ASN A 45 9.64 32.86 12.40
C ASN A 45 9.28 31.65 11.51
N LEU A 46 10.13 30.62 11.44
CA LEU A 46 9.95 29.41 10.63
C LEU A 46 9.41 28.22 11.43
N ASP A 47 9.43 28.28 12.76
CA ASP A 47 9.00 27.20 13.66
C ASP A 47 7.59 26.66 13.31
N ALA A 48 6.61 27.57 13.24
CA ALA A 48 5.23 27.22 12.92
C ALA A 48 5.06 26.66 11.49
N ALA A 49 5.95 27.00 10.56
CA ALA A 49 5.94 26.44 9.21
C ALA A 49 6.57 25.04 9.18
N ALA A 50 7.65 24.84 9.93
CA ALA A 50 8.33 23.57 10.08
C ALA A 50 7.41 22.51 10.72
N GLU A 51 6.68 22.87 11.78
CA GLU A 51 5.71 21.98 12.42
C GLU A 51 4.53 21.63 11.49
N ARG A 52 4.06 22.60 10.68
CA ARG A 52 3.05 22.32 9.65
C ARG A 52 3.55 21.33 8.60
N ALA A 53 4.80 21.45 8.17
CA ALA A 53 5.42 20.54 7.22
C ALA A 53 5.56 19.12 7.80
N ALA A 54 6.00 19.00 9.06
CA ALA A 54 6.08 17.71 9.76
C ALA A 54 4.70 17.03 9.83
N ASN A 55 3.67 17.75 10.24
CA ASN A 55 2.30 17.21 10.30
C ASN A 55 1.75 16.82 8.92
N ALA A 56 2.06 17.58 7.87
CA ALA A 56 1.69 17.23 6.50
C ALA A 56 2.37 15.94 6.03
N LEU A 57 3.65 15.76 6.36
CA LEU A 57 4.41 14.55 6.04
C LEU A 57 3.82 13.31 6.74
N VAL A 58 3.52 13.42 8.04
CA VAL A 58 2.88 12.35 8.82
C VAL A 58 1.53 11.97 8.20
N LYS A 59 0.72 12.96 7.83
CA LYS A 59 -0.57 12.74 7.17
C LYS A 59 -0.42 12.04 5.82
N ALA A 60 0.56 12.45 5.01
CA ALA A 60 0.85 11.82 3.72
C ALA A 60 1.28 10.35 3.90
N ARG A 61 2.20 10.08 4.82
CA ARG A 61 2.68 8.73 5.16
C ARG A 61 1.51 7.81 5.55
N THR A 62 0.65 8.26 6.45
CA THR A 62 -0.52 7.51 6.89
C THR A 62 -1.52 7.28 5.75
N THR A 63 -1.74 8.29 4.91
CA THR A 63 -2.68 8.17 3.79
C THR A 63 -2.18 7.20 2.72
N PHE A 64 -0.91 7.28 2.34
CA PHE A 64 -0.32 6.40 1.33
C PHE A 64 -0.22 4.96 1.82
N SER A 65 0.29 4.73 3.04
CA SER A 65 0.38 3.39 3.59
C SER A 65 -0.99 2.71 3.67
N LYS A 66 -2.03 3.41 4.17
CA LYS A 66 -3.39 2.88 4.19
C LYS A 66 -3.94 2.52 2.80
N ARG A 67 -3.69 3.37 1.79
CA ARG A 67 -4.12 3.10 0.42
C ARG A 67 -3.42 1.88 -0.17
N LEU A 68 -2.12 1.72 0.10
CA LEU A 68 -1.35 0.57 -0.36
C LEU A 68 -1.81 -0.71 0.33
N ASP A 69 -2.09 -0.69 1.63
CA ASP A 69 -2.66 -1.85 2.35
C ASP A 69 -3.98 -2.29 1.70
N SER A 70 -4.92 -1.36 1.51
CA SER A 70 -6.20 -1.67 0.86
C SER A 70 -6.03 -2.16 -0.58
N HIS A 71 -5.01 -1.68 -1.30
CA HIS A 71 -4.73 -2.16 -2.65
C HIS A 71 -4.16 -3.58 -2.64
N SER A 72 -3.26 -3.90 -1.71
CA SER A 72 -2.73 -5.25 -1.50
C SER A 72 -3.85 -6.24 -1.17
N GLU A 73 -4.75 -5.88 -0.26
CA GLU A 73 -5.94 -6.69 0.07
C GLU A 73 -6.81 -6.94 -1.18
N ALA A 74 -7.07 -5.89 -1.97
CA ALA A 74 -7.85 -6.02 -3.20
C ALA A 74 -7.18 -6.97 -4.22
N LEU A 75 -5.86 -6.94 -4.35
CA LEU A 75 -5.10 -7.84 -5.23
C LEU A 75 -5.21 -9.30 -4.76
N VAL A 76 -5.09 -9.55 -3.45
CA VAL A 76 -5.26 -10.88 -2.87
C VAL A 76 -6.69 -11.40 -3.08
N HIS A 77 -7.70 -10.56 -2.83
CA HIS A 77 -9.10 -10.91 -3.06
C HIS A 77 -9.37 -11.22 -4.53
N ALA A 78 -8.84 -10.42 -5.45
CA ALA A 78 -8.99 -10.66 -6.88
C ALA A 78 -8.34 -11.99 -7.29
N ALA A 79 -7.13 -12.29 -6.80
CA ALA A 79 -6.44 -13.55 -7.12
C ALA A 79 -7.26 -14.77 -6.64
N ASN A 80 -7.82 -14.71 -5.43
CA ASN A 80 -8.64 -15.78 -4.89
C ASN A 80 -9.96 -15.96 -5.67
N ALA A 81 -10.56 -14.86 -6.13
CA ALA A 81 -11.78 -14.90 -6.93
C ALA A 81 -11.53 -15.57 -8.30
N THR A 82 -10.41 -15.24 -8.95
CA THR A 82 -10.01 -15.86 -10.23
C THR A 82 -9.77 -17.37 -10.07
N GLU A 83 -9.03 -17.80 -9.05
CA GLU A 83 -8.84 -19.24 -8.79
C GLU A 83 -10.16 -19.96 -8.50
N SER A 84 -11.06 -19.32 -7.75
CA SER A 84 -12.37 -19.89 -7.46
C SER A 84 -13.21 -20.06 -8.73
N GLN A 85 -13.17 -19.08 -9.63
CA GLN A 85 -13.85 -19.14 -10.93
C GLN A 85 -13.27 -20.23 -11.84
N ASP A 86 -11.93 -20.35 -11.91
CA ASP A 86 -11.27 -21.39 -12.69
C ASP A 86 -11.62 -22.80 -12.19
N GLN A 87 -11.62 -23.00 -10.87
CA GLN A 87 -12.02 -24.28 -10.25
C GLN A 87 -13.49 -24.62 -10.53
N ASN A 88 -14.39 -23.63 -10.46
CA ASN A 88 -15.82 -23.86 -10.73
C ASN A 88 -16.09 -24.14 -12.21
N SER A 89 -15.39 -23.44 -13.10
CA SER A 89 -15.48 -23.65 -14.55
C SER A 89 -14.98 -25.06 -14.90
N GLY A 90 -13.82 -25.45 -14.39
CA GLY A 90 -13.28 -26.82 -14.54
C GLY A 90 -14.25 -27.89 -14.03
N ARG A 91 -14.86 -27.70 -12.85
CA ARG A 91 -15.88 -28.64 -12.32
C ARG A 91 -17.14 -28.71 -13.18
N SER A 92 -17.54 -27.63 -13.83
CA SER A 92 -18.69 -27.62 -14.75
C SER A 92 -18.44 -28.45 -16.01
N PHE A 93 -17.18 -28.52 -16.49
CA PHE A 93 -16.82 -29.35 -17.65
C PHE A 93 -16.76 -30.85 -17.34
N PHE A 94 -16.58 -31.23 -16.07
CA PHE A 94 -16.52 -32.63 -15.62
C PHE A 94 -17.82 -33.14 -14.98
N ARG A 95 -18.93 -32.41 -15.10
CA ARG A 95 -20.25 -32.92 -14.70
C ARG A 95 -20.93 -33.62 -15.90
N PRO A 96 -21.36 -34.90 -15.76
CA PRO A 96 -22.10 -35.62 -16.80
C PRO A 96 -23.49 -35.05 -17.06
#